data_AF-A0A1N7QSI5-F1
#
_entry.id   AF-A0A1N7QSI5-F1
#
_cell.length_a   1.000
_cell.length_b   1.000
_cell.length_c   1.000
_cell.angle_alpha   90.00
_cell.angle_beta   90.00
_cell.angle_gamma   90.00
#
_symmetry.space_group_name_H-M   'P 1'
#
loop_
_entity.id
_entity.type
_entity.pdbx_description
1 polymer ?
#
loop_
_entity_poly.entity_id
_entity_poly.type
_entity_poly.pdbx_seq_one_letter_code
_entity_poly.pdbx_strand_id
1 'polypeptide(L)'
;MRKYFKANGIIALILFTSFQSNAQVKISNSSGTVNSESILQLENSSNNKGFLLTRIALQSTTLAAPMSAHVSGMIVYNTATAGTSPNNVTPGLYYNTGTGWVKLSTKTPKVGDIKNGFQTADHKGWYLLNGRAISTLSANPRARATALGFTVNLPDATDRFLKNTSGTDNLAAASGSDTFTLTQANLPNVNFTGVTNTTGNHTHTYTDNPLNSTTNGVVSGTNNPISDNSSVNDTTTTDGNHTHTLSFTLGSSQPVALQPNNIVTNVFIYLGS
;
A
#
# COMPACT_ATOMS: atom_id res chain seq x y z
N MET A 1 -69.12 -86.09 -36.00
CA MET A 1 -67.93 -85.85 -35.16
C MET A 1 -66.82 -85.20 -36.00
N ARG A 2 -66.53 -83.90 -35.79
CA ARG A 2 -65.27 -83.24 -36.20
C ARG A 2 -65.08 -81.95 -35.38
N LYS A 3 -63.82 -81.64 -35.07
CA LYS A 3 -63.31 -81.06 -33.81
C LYS A 3 -63.44 -79.52 -33.72
N TYR A 4 -63.70 -79.01 -32.51
CA TYR A 4 -63.58 -77.59 -32.15
C TYR A 4 -62.10 -77.21 -31.97
N PHE A 5 -61.59 -76.25 -32.73
CA PHE A 5 -60.30 -75.63 -32.45
C PHE A 5 -60.50 -74.44 -31.49
N LYS A 6 -59.95 -74.56 -30.28
CA LYS A 6 -59.81 -73.46 -29.33
C LYS A 6 -58.64 -72.58 -29.78
N ALA A 7 -58.91 -71.36 -30.24
CA ALA A 7 -57.88 -70.35 -30.45
C ALA A 7 -57.70 -69.56 -29.15
N ASN A 8 -56.80 -70.02 -28.27
CA ASN A 8 -56.28 -69.19 -27.17
C ASN A 8 -55.30 -68.18 -27.78
N GLY A 9 -55.82 -67.04 -28.24
CA GLY A 9 -54.99 -65.91 -28.68
C GLY A 9 -54.41 -65.17 -27.48
N ILE A 10 -53.19 -65.52 -27.07
CA ILE A 10 -52.39 -64.64 -26.20
C ILE A 10 -51.89 -63.49 -27.08
N ILE A 11 -52.48 -62.31 -26.93
CA ILE A 11 -51.95 -61.07 -27.50
C ILE A 11 -50.80 -60.63 -26.59
N ALA A 12 -49.55 -60.84 -27.02
CA ALA A 12 -48.38 -60.30 -26.34
C ALA A 12 -48.25 -58.80 -26.67
N LEU A 13 -48.54 -57.95 -25.68
CA LEU A 13 -48.30 -56.51 -25.74
C LEU A 13 -46.79 -56.25 -25.67
N ILE A 14 -46.16 -55.99 -26.82
CA ILE A 14 -44.75 -55.58 -26.89
C ILE A 14 -44.65 -54.14 -26.42
N LEU A 15 -44.17 -53.94 -25.20
CA LEU A 15 -43.91 -52.63 -24.60
C LEU A 15 -42.63 -52.05 -25.23
N PHE A 16 -42.78 -51.12 -26.18
CA PHE A 16 -41.66 -50.34 -26.72
C PHE A 16 -41.14 -49.39 -25.63
N THR A 17 -40.13 -49.82 -24.88
CA THR A 17 -39.36 -48.94 -24.00
C THR A 17 -38.42 -48.11 -24.87
N SER A 18 -38.55 -46.78 -24.82
CA SER A 18 -37.68 -45.87 -25.53
C SER A 18 -36.33 -45.78 -24.80
N PHE A 19 -35.29 -46.41 -25.35
CA PHE A 19 -33.93 -46.19 -24.89
C PHE A 19 -33.45 -44.80 -25.36
N GLN A 20 -33.20 -43.89 -24.42
CA GLN A 20 -32.51 -42.64 -24.69
C GLN A 20 -31.00 -42.89 -24.61
N SER A 21 -30.31 -42.94 -25.76
CA SER A 21 -28.83 -42.94 -25.77
C SER A 21 -28.32 -41.51 -25.93
N ASN A 22 -27.60 -41.00 -24.94
CA ASN A 22 -26.85 -39.76 -25.11
C ASN A 22 -25.58 -40.06 -25.91
N ALA A 23 -25.44 -39.46 -27.09
CA ALA A 23 -24.24 -39.58 -27.91
C ALA A 23 -23.29 -38.40 -27.63
N GLN A 24 -22.11 -38.67 -27.08
CA GLN A 24 -21.01 -37.71 -26.94
C GLN A 24 -20.03 -37.91 -28.10
N VAL A 25 -19.47 -36.82 -28.63
CA VAL A 25 -18.52 -36.88 -29.74
C VAL A 25 -17.11 -36.79 -29.20
N LYS A 26 -16.37 -37.90 -29.21
CA LYS A 26 -14.92 -37.90 -29.03
C LYS A 26 -14.24 -38.05 -30.38
N ILE A 27 -13.51 -37.01 -30.81
CA ILE A 27 -12.64 -37.06 -31.98
C ILE A 27 -11.23 -37.31 -31.47
N SER A 28 -10.79 -38.56 -31.56
CA SER A 28 -9.48 -38.95 -31.05
C SER A 28 -8.93 -40.20 -31.74
N ASN A 29 -7.61 -40.38 -31.62
CA ASN A 29 -6.91 -41.63 -31.88
C ASN A 29 -6.49 -42.38 -30.60
N SER A 30 -7.02 -41.97 -29.44
CA SER A 30 -6.81 -42.57 -28.12
C SER A 30 -7.99 -43.47 -27.72
N SER A 31 -7.74 -44.51 -26.92
CA SER A 31 -8.77 -45.39 -26.36
C SER A 31 -9.32 -44.96 -24.99
N GLY A 32 -8.98 -43.77 -24.47
CA GLY A 32 -9.40 -43.32 -23.14
C GLY A 32 -10.90 -43.00 -23.01
N THR A 33 -11.40 -43.00 -21.77
CA THR A 33 -12.80 -42.65 -21.43
C THR A 33 -13.17 -41.26 -21.93
N VAL A 34 -14.40 -41.09 -22.40
CA VAL A 34 -14.96 -39.78 -22.78
C VAL A 34 -15.28 -38.99 -21.52
N ASN A 35 -14.94 -37.70 -21.49
CA ASN A 35 -15.35 -36.82 -20.40
C ASN A 35 -16.88 -36.64 -20.42
N SER A 36 -17.57 -37.06 -19.36
CA SER A 36 -19.04 -37.03 -19.25
C SER A 36 -19.63 -35.63 -19.38
N GLU A 37 -18.85 -34.60 -19.03
CA GLU A 37 -19.25 -33.20 -19.08
C GLU A 37 -19.00 -32.54 -20.45
N SER A 38 -18.50 -33.31 -21.43
CA SER A 38 -18.19 -32.79 -22.77
C SER A 38 -19.14 -33.34 -23.82
N ILE A 39 -19.73 -32.42 -24.60
CA ILE A 39 -20.43 -32.79 -25.84
C ILE A 39 -19.41 -33.09 -26.96
N LEU A 40 -18.27 -32.38 -26.96
CA LEU A 40 -17.14 -32.56 -27.87
C LEU A 40 -15.82 -32.67 -27.09
N GLN A 41 -15.11 -33.78 -27.27
CA GLN A 41 -13.73 -33.98 -26.78
C GLN A 41 -12.79 -34.16 -27.98
N LEU A 42 -11.73 -33.36 -28.02
CA LEU A 42 -10.61 -33.51 -28.96
C LEU A 42 -9.41 -34.03 -28.17
N GLU A 43 -8.91 -35.21 -28.53
CA GLU A 43 -7.77 -35.82 -27.84
C GLU A 43 -6.80 -36.42 -28.87
N ASN A 44 -5.52 -36.42 -28.54
CA ASN A 44 -4.51 -37.04 -29.37
C ASN A 44 -3.49 -37.74 -28.47
N SER A 45 -3.29 -39.05 -28.64
CA SER A 45 -2.43 -39.84 -27.75
C SER A 45 -0.97 -39.37 -27.71
N SER A 46 -0.50 -38.67 -28.74
CA SER A 46 0.87 -38.14 -28.82
C SER A 46 1.01 -36.73 -28.26
N ASN A 47 -0.09 -36.11 -27.78
CA ASN A 47 -0.14 -34.74 -27.25
C ASN A 47 0.52 -33.69 -28.17
N ASN A 48 0.49 -33.90 -29.50
CA ASN A 48 1.19 -33.06 -30.48
C ASN A 48 0.25 -32.40 -31.51
N LYS A 49 -1.06 -32.49 -31.30
CA LYS A 49 -2.08 -31.81 -32.12
C LYS A 49 -2.90 -30.86 -31.26
N GLY A 50 -3.39 -29.79 -31.86
CA GLY A 50 -4.25 -28.80 -31.22
C GLY A 50 -5.55 -28.60 -31.99
N PHE A 51 -6.43 -27.77 -31.42
CA PHE A 51 -7.65 -27.34 -32.08
C PHE A 51 -7.38 -26.07 -32.89
N LEU A 52 -7.52 -26.14 -34.22
CA LEU A 52 -7.43 -24.97 -35.08
C LEU A 52 -8.80 -24.31 -35.18
N LEU A 53 -9.00 -23.26 -34.37
CA LEU A 53 -10.23 -22.46 -34.37
C LEU A 53 -10.49 -21.80 -35.72
N THR A 54 -11.76 -21.51 -35.99
CA THR A 54 -12.19 -20.74 -37.16
C THR A 54 -11.47 -19.39 -37.19
N ARG A 55 -10.77 -19.14 -38.31
CA ARG A 55 -9.99 -17.92 -38.54
C ARG A 55 -10.89 -16.87 -39.16
N ILE A 56 -11.07 -15.74 -38.48
CA ILE A 56 -11.99 -14.68 -38.88
C ILE A 56 -11.25 -13.34 -38.89
N ALA A 57 -11.49 -12.51 -39.90
CA ALA A 57 -10.98 -11.13 -39.94
C ALA A 57 -12.00 -10.20 -39.26
N LEU A 58 -11.84 -9.96 -37.96
CA LEU A 58 -12.71 -9.02 -37.23
C LEU A 58 -12.39 -7.57 -37.63
N GLN A 59 -13.40 -6.70 -37.60
CA GLN A 59 -13.24 -5.28 -37.94
C GLN A 59 -13.12 -4.38 -36.71
N SER A 60 -13.80 -4.72 -35.62
CA SER A 60 -13.85 -3.97 -34.36
C SER A 60 -14.37 -4.90 -33.25
N THR A 61 -14.09 -4.59 -31.98
CA THR A 61 -14.67 -5.33 -30.85
C THR A 61 -16.18 -5.15 -30.72
N THR A 62 -16.76 -4.11 -31.31
CA THR A 62 -18.20 -3.79 -31.20
C THR A 62 -19.03 -4.25 -32.40
N LEU A 63 -18.40 -4.81 -33.43
CA LEU A 63 -19.09 -5.29 -34.63
C LEU A 63 -19.12 -6.82 -34.64
N ALA A 64 -20.30 -7.38 -34.93
CA ALA A 64 -20.45 -8.81 -35.16
C ALA A 64 -19.70 -9.27 -36.43
N ALA A 65 -19.50 -8.35 -37.38
CA ALA A 65 -18.93 -8.62 -38.68
C ALA A 65 -17.58 -9.37 -38.58
N PRO A 66 -17.37 -10.41 -39.42
CA PRO A 66 -18.17 -10.78 -40.59
C PRO A 66 -19.40 -11.68 -40.31
N MET A 67 -19.73 -11.95 -39.04
CA MET A 67 -20.98 -12.62 -38.69
C MET A 67 -22.16 -11.64 -38.72
N SER A 68 -23.37 -12.16 -38.86
CA SER A 68 -24.60 -11.37 -38.89
C SER A 68 -25.04 -10.87 -37.50
N ALA A 69 -24.63 -11.53 -36.41
CA ALA A 69 -24.97 -11.17 -35.03
C ALA A 69 -23.90 -11.62 -34.03
N HIS A 70 -23.87 -11.00 -32.86
CA HIS A 70 -23.07 -11.47 -31.72
C HIS A 70 -23.72 -12.70 -31.08
N VAL A 71 -22.91 -13.69 -30.72
CA VAL A 71 -23.37 -14.93 -30.08
C VAL A 71 -22.50 -15.20 -28.86
N SER A 72 -23.06 -15.12 -27.66
CA SER A 72 -22.30 -15.28 -26.42
C SER A 72 -21.65 -16.67 -26.31
N GLY A 73 -20.41 -16.70 -25.82
CA GLY A 73 -19.62 -17.92 -25.66
C GLY A 73 -18.89 -18.39 -26.92
N MET A 74 -19.11 -17.75 -28.08
CA MET A 74 -18.39 -18.08 -29.31
C MET A 74 -16.92 -17.70 -29.21
N ILE A 75 -16.01 -18.59 -29.63
CA ILE A 75 -14.56 -18.38 -29.64
C ILE A 75 -14.03 -18.49 -31.06
N VAL A 76 -13.20 -17.53 -31.47
CA VAL A 76 -12.60 -17.47 -32.82
C VAL A 76 -11.14 -17.02 -32.73
N TYR A 77 -10.36 -17.31 -33.78
CA TYR A 77 -9.05 -16.70 -33.95
C TYR A 77 -9.15 -15.51 -34.90
N ASN A 78 -8.95 -14.30 -34.39
CA ASN A 78 -8.89 -13.10 -35.21
C ASN A 78 -7.58 -13.04 -36.00
N THR A 79 -7.64 -12.72 -37.29
CA THR A 79 -6.48 -12.55 -38.17
C THR A 79 -6.18 -11.10 -38.54
N ALA A 80 -7.09 -10.17 -38.25
CA ALA A 80 -6.98 -8.78 -38.67
C ALA A 80 -6.42 -7.85 -37.60
N THR A 81 -5.73 -6.81 -38.04
CA THR A 81 -5.52 -5.58 -37.26
C THR A 81 -6.44 -4.52 -37.86
N ALA A 82 -7.48 -4.12 -37.13
CA ALA A 82 -8.54 -3.25 -37.64
C ALA A 82 -9.20 -2.43 -36.53
N GLY A 83 -9.98 -1.43 -36.93
CA GLY A 83 -10.71 -0.54 -36.02
C GLY A 83 -9.82 0.53 -35.38
N THR A 84 -10.42 1.33 -34.49
CA THR A 84 -9.76 2.43 -33.77
C THR A 84 -9.89 2.24 -32.27
N SER A 85 -8.89 2.69 -31.51
CA SER A 85 -8.93 2.67 -30.04
C SER A 85 -10.21 3.35 -29.51
N PRO A 86 -10.91 2.79 -28.51
CA PRO A 86 -10.56 1.60 -27.71
C PRO A 86 -11.07 0.25 -28.28
N ASN A 87 -11.73 0.27 -29.44
CA ASN A 87 -12.42 -0.90 -30.00
C ASN A 87 -11.62 -1.64 -31.08
N ASN A 88 -10.34 -1.31 -31.23
CA ASN A 88 -9.48 -1.94 -32.21
C ASN A 88 -9.22 -3.42 -31.88
N VAL A 89 -9.09 -4.22 -32.93
CA VAL A 89 -8.73 -5.64 -32.85
C VAL A 89 -7.33 -5.87 -33.38
N THR A 90 -6.69 -6.93 -32.90
CA THR A 90 -5.38 -7.40 -33.34
C THR A 90 -5.39 -8.93 -33.40
N PRO A 91 -4.48 -9.58 -34.14
CA PRO A 91 -4.48 -11.04 -34.21
C PRO A 91 -4.44 -11.71 -32.83
N GLY A 92 -5.22 -12.79 -32.65
CA GLY A 92 -5.31 -13.53 -31.40
C GLY A 92 -6.68 -14.18 -31.17
N LEU A 93 -6.83 -14.84 -30.02
CA LEU A 93 -8.09 -15.46 -29.62
C LEU A 93 -9.08 -14.41 -29.10
N TYR A 94 -10.32 -14.48 -29.56
CA TYR A 94 -11.42 -13.66 -29.07
C TYR A 94 -12.59 -14.54 -28.68
N TYR A 95 -13.27 -14.18 -27.60
CA TYR A 95 -14.60 -14.69 -27.30
C TYR A 95 -15.63 -13.59 -27.42
N ASN A 96 -16.85 -13.98 -27.76
CA ASN A 96 -17.97 -13.08 -27.89
C ASN A 96 -18.79 -13.09 -26.60
N THR A 97 -19.18 -11.93 -26.11
CA THR A 97 -19.98 -11.76 -24.88
C THR A 97 -21.49 -11.76 -25.14
N GLY A 98 -21.91 -11.81 -26.41
CA GLY A 98 -23.28 -11.55 -26.85
C GLY A 98 -23.51 -10.10 -27.30
N THR A 99 -22.60 -9.19 -26.98
CA THR A 99 -22.66 -7.77 -27.37
C THR A 99 -21.36 -7.22 -27.95
N GLY A 100 -20.28 -7.99 -27.88
CA GLY A 100 -18.95 -7.57 -28.34
C GLY A 100 -17.95 -8.71 -28.32
N TRP A 101 -16.76 -8.45 -28.86
CA TRP A 101 -15.60 -9.33 -28.84
C TRP A 101 -14.61 -8.89 -27.77
N VAL A 102 -14.17 -9.84 -26.96
CA VAL A 102 -13.13 -9.63 -25.95
C VAL A 102 -11.93 -10.52 -26.31
N LYS A 103 -10.76 -9.90 -26.42
CA LYS A 103 -9.52 -10.62 -26.68
C LYS A 103 -9.15 -11.46 -25.45
N LEU A 104 -8.99 -12.76 -25.62
CA LEU A 104 -8.34 -13.58 -24.59
C LEU A 104 -6.86 -13.23 -24.62
N SER A 105 -6.41 -12.55 -23.57
CA SER A 105 -4.99 -12.28 -23.35
C SER A 105 -4.64 -12.61 -21.92
N THR A 106 -3.47 -13.19 -21.72
CA THR A 106 -2.85 -13.23 -20.40
C THR A 106 -2.20 -11.88 -20.16
N LYS A 107 -2.43 -11.28 -18.99
CA LYS A 107 -1.67 -10.10 -18.58
C LYS A 107 -0.22 -10.56 -18.37
N THR A 108 0.57 -10.44 -19.42
CA THR A 108 2.01 -10.70 -19.36
C THR A 108 2.65 -9.48 -18.72
N PRO A 109 3.46 -9.65 -17.66
CA PRO A 109 4.19 -8.55 -17.07
C PRO A 109 5.01 -7.80 -18.13
N LYS A 110 4.96 -6.49 -18.09
CA LYS A 110 5.75 -5.62 -18.96
C LYS A 110 6.99 -5.15 -18.21
N VAL A 111 8.06 -4.89 -18.95
CA VAL A 111 9.29 -4.33 -18.36
C VAL A 111 8.94 -3.02 -17.66
N GLY A 112 9.30 -2.91 -16.38
CA GLY A 112 8.97 -1.76 -15.53
C GLY A 112 7.72 -1.94 -14.67
N ASP A 113 6.93 -2.99 -14.87
CA ASP A 113 5.81 -3.31 -13.97
C ASP A 113 6.35 -3.54 -12.54
N ILE A 114 5.63 -3.03 -11.55
CA ILE A 114 5.91 -3.23 -10.13
C ILE A 114 4.86 -4.16 -9.51
N LYS A 115 5.29 -5.04 -8.60
CA LYS A 115 4.39 -5.82 -7.76
C LYS A 115 4.93 -5.97 -6.33
N ASN A 116 4.03 -6.23 -5.40
CA ASN A 116 4.36 -6.67 -4.05
C ASN A 116 4.36 -8.21 -3.96
N GLY A 117 5.14 -8.77 -3.04
CA GLY A 117 5.17 -10.20 -2.74
C GLY A 117 5.94 -10.52 -1.46
N PHE A 118 5.77 -11.72 -0.92
CA PHE A 118 6.49 -12.18 0.28
C PHE A 118 7.76 -12.98 -0.05
N GLN A 119 8.03 -13.23 -1.34
CA GLN A 119 9.27 -13.88 -1.77
C GLN A 119 10.47 -13.05 -1.30
N THR A 120 11.55 -13.70 -0.89
CA THR A 120 12.78 -13.03 -0.43
C THR A 120 13.85 -12.89 -1.52
N ALA A 121 13.60 -13.44 -2.71
CA ALA A 121 14.53 -13.48 -3.83
C ALA A 121 13.84 -13.24 -5.17
N ASP A 122 14.66 -12.95 -6.19
CA ASP A 122 14.23 -12.82 -7.58
C ASP A 122 13.52 -14.09 -8.08
N HIS A 123 12.53 -13.93 -8.94
CA HIS A 123 11.77 -15.07 -9.47
C HIS A 123 11.08 -14.74 -10.79
N LYS A 124 11.14 -15.66 -11.77
CA LYS A 124 10.35 -15.58 -13.02
C LYS A 124 10.45 -14.21 -13.73
N GLY A 125 11.64 -13.60 -13.75
CA GLY A 125 11.88 -12.27 -14.34
C GLY A 125 11.51 -11.07 -13.47
N TRP A 126 11.12 -11.31 -12.22
CA TRP A 126 10.92 -10.29 -11.19
C TRP A 126 12.16 -10.14 -10.34
N TYR A 127 12.58 -8.90 -10.17
CA TYR A 127 13.82 -8.51 -9.49
C TYR A 127 13.49 -7.67 -8.26
N LEU A 128 14.07 -8.03 -7.12
CA LEU A 128 13.84 -7.32 -5.86
C LEU A 128 14.36 -5.88 -5.92
N LEU A 129 13.58 -4.93 -5.40
CA LEU A 129 13.94 -3.53 -5.25
C LEU A 129 14.56 -3.27 -3.88
N ASN A 130 15.81 -3.70 -3.73
CA ASN A 130 16.60 -3.59 -2.50
C ASN A 130 17.88 -2.75 -2.67
N GLY A 131 17.90 -1.85 -3.66
CA GLY A 131 19.05 -0.96 -3.87
C GLY A 131 20.30 -1.60 -4.47
N ARG A 132 20.27 -2.89 -4.84
CA ARG A 132 21.46 -3.56 -5.41
C ARG A 132 21.92 -2.92 -6.73
N ALA A 133 23.22 -3.06 -7.01
CA ALA A 133 23.81 -2.59 -8.26
C ALA A 133 23.27 -3.33 -9.48
N ILE A 134 22.93 -2.60 -10.55
CA ILE A 134 22.46 -3.18 -11.81
C ILE A 134 23.54 -4.05 -12.48
N SER A 135 24.81 -3.82 -12.15
CA SER A 135 25.94 -4.63 -12.62
C SER A 135 25.86 -6.09 -12.19
N THR A 136 25.16 -6.39 -11.10
CA THR A 136 24.92 -7.75 -10.58
C THR A 136 23.84 -8.52 -11.35
N LEU A 137 23.05 -7.82 -12.18
CA LEU A 137 22.03 -8.44 -13.02
C LEU A 137 22.66 -9.09 -14.25
N SER A 138 22.01 -10.13 -14.78
CA SER A 138 22.38 -10.70 -16.09
C SER A 138 22.18 -9.67 -17.22
N ALA A 139 22.78 -9.92 -18.39
CA ALA A 139 22.90 -8.92 -19.46
C ALA A 139 21.54 -8.33 -19.91
N ASN A 140 20.51 -9.17 -20.09
CA ASN A 140 19.18 -8.75 -20.55
C ASN A 140 18.43 -7.88 -19.53
N PRO A 141 18.20 -8.32 -18.28
CA PRO A 141 17.54 -7.48 -17.27
C PRO A 141 18.36 -6.23 -16.94
N ARG A 142 19.69 -6.28 -17.01
CA ARG A 142 20.54 -5.09 -16.89
C ARG A 142 20.26 -4.07 -18.00
N ALA A 143 20.23 -4.50 -19.25
CA ALA A 143 19.92 -3.62 -20.38
C ALA A 143 18.52 -3.00 -20.26
N ARG A 144 17.54 -3.79 -19.78
CA ARG A 144 16.17 -3.32 -19.52
C ARG A 144 16.11 -2.34 -18.34
N ALA A 145 16.84 -2.58 -17.27
CA ALA A 145 16.97 -1.64 -16.16
C ALA A 145 17.58 -0.30 -16.62
N THR A 146 18.62 -0.34 -17.45
CA THR A 146 19.21 0.85 -18.07
C THR A 146 18.21 1.57 -18.97
N ALA A 147 17.43 0.84 -19.77
CA ALA A 147 16.37 1.42 -20.60
C ALA A 147 15.25 2.09 -19.79
N LEU A 148 15.03 1.66 -18.54
CA LEU A 148 14.13 2.30 -17.58
C LEU A 148 14.75 3.51 -16.87
N GLY A 149 16.02 3.82 -17.15
CA GLY A 149 16.74 4.97 -16.57
C GLY A 149 17.58 4.65 -15.33
N PHE A 150 17.67 3.38 -14.90
CA PHE A 150 18.53 3.00 -13.78
C PHE A 150 19.99 2.86 -14.24
N THR A 151 20.87 3.72 -13.71
CA THR A 151 22.27 3.83 -14.16
C THR A 151 23.27 3.11 -13.26
N VAL A 152 23.01 3.04 -11.95
CA VAL A 152 23.94 2.44 -10.97
C VAL A 152 23.27 1.32 -10.20
N ASN A 153 22.16 1.62 -9.54
CA ASN A 153 21.43 0.68 -8.69
C ASN A 153 19.97 0.58 -9.14
N LEU A 154 19.35 -0.56 -8.86
CA LEU A 154 17.89 -0.61 -8.84
C LEU A 154 17.36 0.29 -7.72
N PRO A 155 16.12 0.81 -7.82
CA PRO A 155 15.48 1.50 -6.71
C PRO A 155 15.46 0.63 -5.44
N ASP A 156 15.57 1.28 -4.29
CA ASP A 156 15.39 0.63 -2.99
C ASP A 156 14.03 1.01 -2.42
N ALA A 157 13.20 -0.01 -2.19
CA ALA A 157 11.86 0.14 -1.63
C ALA A 157 11.80 -0.20 -0.12
N THR A 158 12.95 -0.42 0.52
CA THR A 158 13.03 -0.73 1.96
C THR A 158 12.46 0.43 2.78
N ASP A 159 11.49 0.11 3.64
CA ASP A 159 10.72 1.05 4.47
C ASP A 159 10.16 2.26 3.70
N ARG A 160 9.76 2.04 2.43
CA ARG A 160 9.30 3.11 1.55
C ARG A 160 7.96 2.81 0.92
N PHE A 161 7.13 3.84 0.83
CA PHE A 161 5.93 3.83 0.01
C PHE A 161 6.25 4.35 -1.40
N LEU A 162 5.70 3.70 -2.41
CA LEU A 162 5.79 4.17 -3.78
C LEU A 162 4.72 5.24 -4.04
N LYS A 163 5.14 6.41 -4.51
CA LYS A 163 4.26 7.50 -4.96
C LYS A 163 4.46 7.80 -6.44
N ASN A 164 3.44 8.42 -7.05
CA ASN A 164 3.63 9.04 -8.35
C ASN A 164 4.37 10.38 -8.20
N THR A 165 5.06 10.82 -9.25
CA THR A 165 5.75 12.11 -9.26
C THR A 165 4.76 13.27 -9.20
N SER A 166 5.11 14.36 -8.50
CA SER A 166 4.43 15.64 -8.59
C SER A 166 4.91 16.52 -9.77
N GLY A 167 5.77 15.99 -10.65
CA GLY A 167 6.38 16.69 -11.78
C GLY A 167 7.77 17.28 -11.46
N THR A 168 8.10 17.46 -10.18
CA THR A 168 9.42 17.89 -9.69
C THR A 168 10.25 16.75 -9.13
N ASP A 169 9.62 15.62 -8.79
CA ASP A 169 10.34 14.44 -8.30
C ASP A 169 11.02 13.71 -9.46
N ASN A 170 12.29 13.35 -9.26
CA ASN A 170 12.97 12.42 -10.14
C ASN A 170 12.39 11.01 -9.96
N LEU A 171 12.09 10.33 -11.08
CA LEU A 171 11.65 8.93 -11.04
C LEU A 171 12.69 8.07 -10.33
N ALA A 172 12.22 7.14 -9.49
CA ALA A 172 13.04 6.25 -8.67
C ALA A 172 13.97 6.92 -7.65
N ALA A 173 13.87 8.23 -7.43
CA ALA A 173 14.61 8.88 -6.37
C ALA A 173 13.98 8.58 -5.01
N ALA A 174 14.81 8.11 -4.08
CA ALA A 174 14.46 8.00 -2.68
C ALA A 174 14.37 9.39 -2.05
N SER A 175 13.24 9.71 -1.41
CA SER A 175 13.02 10.96 -0.68
C SER A 175 12.11 10.71 0.54
N GLY A 176 12.01 11.70 1.44
CA GLY A 176 11.23 11.61 2.68
C GLY A 176 12.02 11.06 3.88
N SER A 177 11.39 11.14 5.05
CA SER A 177 11.88 10.65 6.34
C SER A 177 10.70 10.02 7.10
N ASP A 178 10.96 8.91 7.79
CA ASP A 178 9.96 8.24 8.64
C ASP A 178 9.81 8.89 10.03
N THR A 179 10.56 9.97 10.26
CA THR A 179 10.49 10.75 11.49
C THR A 179 10.47 12.25 11.20
N PHE A 180 9.91 13.00 12.15
CA PHE A 180 10.04 14.45 12.21
C PHE A 180 10.41 14.89 13.62
N THR A 181 11.10 16.02 13.71
CA THR A 181 11.41 16.67 14.98
C THR A 181 10.60 17.95 15.07
N LEU A 182 9.88 18.12 16.18
CA LEU A 182 9.20 19.39 16.46
C LEU A 182 10.24 20.47 16.77
N THR A 183 10.19 21.56 16.02
CA THR A 183 10.99 22.76 16.30
C THR A 183 10.13 23.80 17.02
N GLN A 184 10.76 24.80 17.64
CA GLN A 184 10.04 25.92 18.26
C GLN A 184 9.10 26.63 17.29
N ALA A 185 9.44 26.68 16.00
CA ALA A 185 8.61 27.27 14.95
C ALA A 185 7.34 26.45 14.63
N ASN A 186 7.30 25.17 15.03
CA ASN A 186 6.12 24.31 14.87
C ASN A 186 5.18 24.34 16.09
N LEU A 187 5.57 24.99 17.18
CA LEU A 187 4.78 25.04 18.40
C LEU A 187 3.84 26.26 18.40
N PRO A 188 2.58 26.11 18.84
CA PRO A 188 1.71 27.24 19.10
C PRO A 188 2.28 28.16 20.17
N ASN A 189 1.92 29.45 20.11
CA ASN A 189 2.19 30.37 21.19
C ASN A 189 1.39 29.95 22.43
N VAL A 190 2.07 29.79 23.56
CA VAL A 190 1.46 29.51 24.86
C VAL A 190 1.69 30.69 25.78
N ASN A 191 0.63 31.15 26.44
CA ASN A 191 0.72 32.26 27.39
C ASN A 191 0.80 31.71 28.80
N PHE A 192 1.95 31.83 29.46
CA PHE A 192 2.12 31.42 30.85
C PHE A 192 1.69 32.56 31.77
N THR A 193 0.56 32.39 32.47
CA THR A 193 0.10 33.35 33.48
C THR A 193 0.49 32.88 34.89
N GLY A 194 1.14 33.75 35.67
CA GLY A 194 1.42 33.52 37.08
C GLY A 194 1.13 34.78 37.89
N VAL A 195 0.66 34.62 39.13
CA VAL A 195 0.51 35.70 40.11
C VAL A 195 1.51 35.42 41.22
N THR A 196 2.50 36.30 41.39
CA THR A 196 3.34 36.34 42.59
C THR A 196 2.57 37.12 43.66
N ASN A 197 2.50 36.63 44.90
CA ASN A 197 1.97 37.47 45.98
C ASN A 197 2.94 38.64 46.21
N THR A 198 2.42 39.86 46.21
CA THR A 198 3.20 41.12 46.29
C THR A 198 3.80 41.41 47.67
N THR A 199 3.96 40.40 48.52
CA THR A 199 4.48 40.56 49.89
C THR A 199 5.38 39.39 50.25
N GLY A 200 6.63 39.46 49.80
CA GLY A 200 7.72 38.75 50.46
C GLY A 200 7.89 39.32 51.86
N ASN A 201 7.13 38.81 52.84
CA ASN A 201 7.21 39.24 54.23
C ASN A 201 8.59 38.87 54.77
N HIS A 202 9.48 39.86 54.89
CA HIS A 202 10.73 39.73 55.58
C HIS A 202 10.81 40.82 56.64
N THR A 203 11.29 40.44 57.82
CA THR A 203 11.54 41.32 58.95
C THR A 203 13.02 41.26 59.26
N HIS A 204 13.66 42.42 59.44
CA HIS A 204 15.01 42.47 59.98
C HIS A 204 14.91 42.77 61.48
N THR A 205 15.54 41.94 62.31
CA THR A 205 15.77 42.26 63.72
C THR A 205 17.24 42.60 63.90
N TYR A 206 17.55 43.85 64.22
CA TYR A 206 18.87 44.21 64.73
C TYR A 206 18.73 44.66 66.18
N THR A 207 19.72 44.30 66.99
CA THR A 207 19.81 44.67 68.40
C THR A 207 20.80 45.82 68.49
N ASP A 208 20.30 47.06 68.62
CA ASP A 208 21.13 48.26 68.72
C ASP A 208 21.96 48.31 70.03
N ASN A 209 21.55 47.52 71.04
CA ASN A 209 22.24 47.47 72.32
C ASN A 209 22.28 46.02 72.85
N PRO A 210 23.44 45.34 72.90
CA PRO A 210 23.52 44.02 73.48
C PRO A 210 23.09 44.09 74.95
N LEU A 211 22.06 43.30 75.28
CA LEU A 211 21.57 43.10 76.65
C LEU A 211 22.77 42.96 77.60
N ASN A 212 22.86 43.87 78.59
CA ASN A 212 23.92 44.00 79.60
C ASN A 212 25.08 45.01 79.32
N SER A 213 24.78 46.20 78.79
CA SER A 213 25.64 47.37 79.06
C SER A 213 25.00 48.24 80.15
N THR A 214 25.54 48.20 81.35
CA THR A 214 25.13 49.01 82.51
C THR A 214 25.69 50.44 82.47
N THR A 215 26.27 50.86 81.36
CA THR A 215 26.88 52.18 81.19
C THR A 215 26.28 52.91 79.99
N ASN A 216 25.33 53.81 80.26
CA ASN A 216 25.04 54.91 79.34
C ASN A 216 26.27 55.81 79.27
N GLY A 217 26.99 55.80 78.15
CA GLY A 217 28.07 56.74 77.90
C GLY A 217 27.51 58.16 77.76
N VAL A 218 27.55 58.94 78.84
CA VAL A 218 27.24 60.38 78.80
C VAL A 218 28.46 61.11 78.27
N VAL A 219 28.40 61.56 77.01
CA VAL A 219 29.39 62.51 76.48
C VAL A 219 29.05 63.91 77.01
N SER A 220 30.00 64.59 77.65
CA SER A 220 29.78 65.94 78.19
C SER A 220 29.82 67.00 77.08
N GLY A 221 28.73 67.76 76.95
CA GLY A 221 28.59 68.88 76.03
C GLY A 221 27.11 69.25 75.80
N THR A 222 26.80 70.54 75.78
CA THR A 222 25.41 71.04 75.58
C THR A 222 24.89 70.65 74.19
N ASN A 223 23.70 70.04 74.12
CA ASN A 223 22.97 69.58 72.93
C ASN A 223 23.42 68.27 72.24
N ASN A 224 23.97 67.30 72.97
CA ASN A 224 24.25 65.98 72.38
C ASN A 224 23.04 65.03 72.56
N PRO A 225 22.56 64.32 71.51
CA PRO A 225 21.42 63.41 71.65
C PRO A 225 21.77 62.25 72.58
N ILE A 226 20.94 62.03 73.59
CA ILE A 226 21.00 60.82 74.43
C ILE A 226 20.58 59.65 73.54
N SER A 227 21.39 58.57 73.51
CA SER A 227 20.98 57.32 72.87
C SER A 227 19.66 56.88 73.47
N ASP A 228 18.62 56.85 72.64
CA ASP A 228 17.27 56.50 73.07
C ASP A 228 17.26 55.04 73.55
N ASN A 229 16.72 54.81 74.77
CA ASN A 229 16.54 53.49 75.36
C ASN A 229 15.18 52.88 74.98
N SER A 230 14.42 53.55 74.11
CA SER A 230 13.18 53.02 73.58
C SER A 230 13.47 52.07 72.41
N SER A 231 12.86 50.88 72.47
CA SER A 231 12.90 49.92 71.35
C SER A 231 12.14 50.53 70.17
N VAL A 232 12.86 51.15 69.24
CA VAL A 232 12.25 51.68 68.01
C VAL A 232 12.09 50.54 67.01
N ASN A 233 10.85 50.31 66.54
CA ASN A 233 10.59 49.46 65.39
C ASN A 233 10.85 50.26 64.11
N ASP A 234 12.09 50.26 63.63
CA ASP A 234 12.39 50.79 62.29
C ASP A 234 12.03 49.76 61.23
N THR A 235 11.05 50.09 60.40
CA THR A 235 10.63 49.25 59.28
C THR A 235 11.43 49.68 58.06
N THR A 236 12.27 48.81 57.51
CA THR A 236 12.87 49.07 56.19
C THR A 236 11.77 49.11 55.14
N THR A 237 11.86 50.04 54.18
CA THR A 237 10.85 50.18 53.12
C THR A 237 10.66 48.87 52.36
N THR A 238 9.44 48.58 51.93
CA THR A 238 8.97 47.31 51.35
C THR A 238 9.71 46.80 50.11
N ASP A 239 10.67 47.55 49.58
CA ASP A 239 11.22 47.37 48.23
C ASP A 239 12.68 46.90 48.28
N GLY A 240 12.90 45.71 48.84
CA GLY A 240 14.10 44.92 48.52
C GLY A 240 13.96 44.36 47.11
N ASN A 241 14.77 44.87 46.17
CA ASN A 241 14.73 44.43 44.77
C ASN A 241 15.03 42.92 44.70
N HIS A 242 14.01 42.11 44.40
CA HIS A 242 14.16 40.67 44.21
C HIS A 242 13.60 40.27 42.85
N THR A 243 14.26 39.28 42.24
CA THR A 243 13.92 38.77 40.93
C THR A 243 13.39 37.35 41.04
N HIS A 244 12.19 37.09 40.53
CA HIS A 244 11.71 35.73 40.33
C HIS A 244 12.28 35.18 39.04
N THR A 245 13.07 34.11 39.13
CA THR A 245 13.51 33.34 37.96
C THR A 245 12.75 32.03 37.95
N LEU A 246 11.86 31.86 36.96
CA LEU A 246 11.28 30.55 36.66
C LEU A 246 12.09 29.93 35.51
N SER A 247 12.69 28.78 35.79
CA SER A 247 13.35 27.95 34.78
C SER A 247 12.60 26.62 34.70
N PHE A 248 12.18 26.25 33.50
CA PHE A 248 11.65 24.91 33.21
C PHE A 248 12.48 24.27 32.11
N THR A 249 12.70 22.96 32.25
CA THR A 249 13.29 22.17 31.18
C THR A 249 12.21 21.90 30.16
N LEU A 250 12.34 22.47 28.96
CA LEU A 250 11.49 22.08 27.83
C LEU A 250 11.94 20.70 27.31
N GLY A 251 11.00 19.98 26.68
CA GLY A 251 11.25 18.65 26.14
C GLY A 251 12.46 18.58 25.20
N SER A 252 13.06 17.40 25.08
CA SER A 252 14.18 17.18 24.18
C SER A 252 13.71 17.09 22.72
N SER A 253 14.59 17.41 21.77
CA SER A 253 14.35 17.33 20.32
C SER A 253 14.25 15.89 19.79
N GLN A 254 13.60 15.00 20.53
CA GLN A 254 13.43 13.60 20.13
C GLN A 254 12.58 13.52 18.86
N PRO A 255 13.03 12.80 17.83
CA PRO A 255 12.23 12.53 16.64
C PRO A 255 10.98 11.72 17.01
N VAL A 256 9.86 12.10 16.41
CA VAL A 256 8.59 11.38 16.49
C VAL A 256 8.42 10.56 15.21
N ALA A 257 8.07 9.29 15.35
CA ALA A 257 7.80 8.40 14.22
C ALA A 257 6.51 8.79 13.49
N LEU A 258 6.56 8.78 12.16
CA LEU A 258 5.44 9.07 11.26
C LEU A 258 4.82 7.82 10.64
N GLN A 259 5.41 6.64 10.89
CA GLN A 259 5.01 5.42 10.23
C GLN A 259 3.71 4.86 10.84
N PRO A 260 2.62 4.73 10.08
CA PRO A 260 1.41 4.06 10.56
C PRO A 260 1.64 2.56 10.73
N ASN A 261 0.74 1.89 11.47
CA ASN A 261 0.69 0.43 11.52
C ASN A 261 0.66 -0.15 10.10
N ASN A 262 1.57 -1.06 9.79
CA ASN A 262 1.76 -1.57 8.44
C ASN A 262 2.09 -3.07 8.43
N ILE A 263 1.92 -3.67 7.25
CA ILE A 263 2.39 -5.02 6.93
C ILE A 263 3.41 -4.86 5.81
N VAL A 264 4.62 -5.36 6.03
CA VAL A 264 5.71 -5.23 5.08
C VAL A 264 5.67 -6.35 4.05
N THR A 265 5.79 -5.97 2.77
CA THR A 265 5.99 -6.89 1.65
C THR A 265 7.24 -6.48 0.89
N ASN A 266 7.87 -7.44 0.22
CA ASN A 266 8.94 -7.15 -0.72
C ASN A 266 8.38 -6.59 -2.03
N VAL A 267 9.05 -5.56 -2.55
CA VAL A 267 8.68 -4.91 -3.81
C VAL A 267 9.57 -5.42 -4.94
N PHE A 268 8.96 -5.76 -6.06
CA PHE A 268 9.65 -6.31 -7.22
C PHE A 268 9.36 -5.49 -8.47
N ILE A 269 10.36 -5.41 -9.34
CA ILE A 269 10.23 -4.89 -10.70
C ILE A 269 10.37 -6.01 -11.73
N TYR A 270 9.53 -6.01 -12.76
CA TYR A 270 9.68 -6.94 -13.86
C TYR A 270 10.73 -6.42 -14.84
N LEU A 271 11.79 -7.20 -15.03
CA LEU A 271 12.80 -6.97 -16.06
C LEU A 271 12.88 -8.15 -17.03
N GLY A 272 11.99 -9.14 -16.88
CA GLY A 272 11.97 -10.38 -17.67
C GLY A 272 13.19 -11.28 -17.44
N SER A 273 13.14 -12.48 -18.01
CA SER A 273 14.30 -13.38 -18.06
C SER A 273 15.36 -12.90 -19.04
#